data_AF-A0AAU4D8R4-F1
#
_entry.id   AF-A0AAU4D8R4-F1
#
_cell.length_a   1.000
_cell.length_b   1.000
_cell.length_c   1.000
_cell.angle_alpha   90.00
_cell.angle_beta   90.00
_cell.angle_gamma   90.00
#
_symmetry.space_group_name_H-M   'P 1'
#
loop_
_entity.id
_entity.type
_entity.pdbx_description
1 polymer ?
#
loop_
_entity_poly.entity_id
_entity_poly.type
_entity_poly.pdbx_seq_one_letter_code
_entity_poly.pdbx_strand_id
1 'polypeptide(L)'
;MSNAFLAPGMPPVHLGPSLLFPASLGELQNQARDALAAGTVPVPAVALRCQQRVATRVRDQVEQEAKDGARLYVLDFAGPAPRVKIGRARSTAHLVRRIQRHLREKNKHGYALIDARVTPLAADVVRAEQRALRWMSHAYQVVPRTREEFLDADVVIADIYAGLGVFRFNPHEEFAGPVPLRLGHPHRQPLVVPAAHLCPGRVAGQW
;
A
#
# COMPACT_ATOMS: atom_id res chain seq x y z
N MET A 1 -23.24 -43.95 -51.35
CA MET A 1 -21.93 -44.49 -50.93
C MET A 1 -21.28 -43.40 -50.09
N SER A 2 -21.46 -43.43 -48.77
CA SER A 2 -20.47 -43.94 -47.78
C SER A 2 -19.20 -43.06 -47.75
N ASN A 3 -18.71 -42.51 -46.64
CA ASN A 3 -19.04 -42.65 -45.22
C ASN A 3 -18.53 -41.41 -44.46
N ALA A 4 -19.25 -41.07 -43.39
CA ALA A 4 -18.80 -40.19 -42.34
C ALA A 4 -17.62 -40.83 -41.57
N PHE A 5 -16.69 -39.98 -41.09
CA PHE A 5 -15.85 -40.28 -39.94
C PHE A 5 -16.04 -39.15 -38.91
N LEU A 6 -17.13 -39.26 -38.15
CA LEU A 6 -17.35 -38.51 -36.92
C LEU A 6 -16.87 -39.40 -35.77
N ALA A 7 -15.86 -38.95 -35.03
CA ALA A 7 -15.52 -39.54 -33.74
C ALA A 7 -16.57 -39.06 -32.70
N PRO A 8 -17.31 -39.96 -32.04
CA PRO A 8 -18.25 -39.58 -31.00
C PRO A 8 -17.54 -39.57 -29.62
N GLY A 9 -17.77 -38.53 -28.81
CA GLY A 9 -17.56 -38.64 -27.36
C GLY A 9 -16.65 -37.62 -26.67
N MET A 10 -16.21 -36.54 -27.32
CA MET A 10 -15.57 -35.43 -26.59
C MET A 10 -16.64 -34.41 -26.20
N PRO A 11 -16.89 -34.15 -24.90
CA PRO A 11 -17.71 -33.02 -24.51
C PRO A 11 -17.07 -31.73 -25.08
N PRO A 12 -17.86 -30.73 -25.49
CA PRO A 12 -17.31 -29.45 -25.90
C PRO A 12 -16.47 -28.94 -24.73
N VAL A 13 -15.16 -28.86 -24.94
CA VAL A 13 -14.27 -28.19 -24.00
C VAL A 13 -14.69 -26.73 -24.07
N HIS A 14 -15.50 -26.31 -23.11
CA HIS A 14 -15.70 -24.89 -22.81
C HIS A 14 -14.34 -24.36 -22.36
N LEU A 15 -13.52 -23.93 -23.32
CA LEU A 15 -12.44 -23.00 -23.08
C LEU A 15 -13.10 -21.69 -22.66
N GLY A 16 -13.38 -21.58 -21.35
CA GLY A 16 -13.84 -20.33 -20.76
C GLY A 16 -12.87 -19.20 -21.12
N PRO A 17 -13.36 -17.96 -21.32
CA PRO A 17 -12.58 -16.87 -21.90
C PRO A 17 -11.47 -16.30 -20.99
N SER A 18 -11.01 -17.01 -19.97
CA SER A 18 -10.10 -16.47 -18.94
C SER A 18 -8.61 -16.52 -19.31
N LEU A 19 -8.24 -16.86 -20.54
CA LEU A 19 -6.83 -16.92 -20.97
C LEU A 19 -6.30 -15.65 -21.65
N LEU A 20 -7.11 -14.61 -21.84
CA LEU A 20 -6.74 -13.49 -22.71
C LEU A 20 -6.12 -12.27 -22.02
N PHE A 21 -6.20 -12.14 -20.68
CA PHE A 21 -5.54 -11.05 -19.97
C PHE A 21 -5.04 -11.51 -18.60
N PRO A 22 -3.81 -11.14 -18.18
CA PRO A 22 -3.39 -11.36 -16.81
C PRO A 22 -4.36 -10.61 -15.88
N ALA A 23 -4.87 -11.28 -14.85
CA ALA A 23 -5.76 -10.68 -13.86
C ALA A 23 -5.19 -9.33 -13.38
N SER A 24 -6.05 -8.33 -13.22
CA SER A 24 -5.64 -7.04 -12.66
C SER A 24 -5.10 -7.21 -11.24
N LEU A 25 -4.33 -6.23 -10.75
CA LEU A 25 -3.82 -6.31 -9.38
C LEU A 25 -4.98 -6.33 -8.36
N GLY A 26 -6.04 -5.56 -8.59
CA GLY A 26 -7.22 -5.54 -7.72
C GLY A 26 -7.95 -6.88 -7.66
N GLU A 27 -8.10 -7.56 -8.80
CA GLU A 27 -8.70 -8.91 -8.83
C GLU A 27 -7.83 -9.92 -8.07
N LEU A 28 -6.50 -9.89 -8.26
CA LEU A 28 -5.60 -10.77 -7.51
C LEU A 28 -5.62 -10.50 -6.01
N GLN A 29 -5.75 -9.24 -5.60
CA GLN A 29 -5.88 -8.86 -4.20
C GLN A 29 -7.15 -9.44 -3.58
N ASN A 30 -8.29 -9.34 -4.27
CA ASN A 30 -9.55 -9.90 -3.80
C ASN A 30 -9.48 -11.44 -3.71
N GLN A 31 -8.99 -12.10 -4.75
CA GLN A 31 -8.79 -13.56 -4.73
C GLN A 31 -7.83 -14.00 -3.61
N ALA A 32 -6.78 -13.23 -3.34
CA ALA A 32 -5.86 -13.51 -2.26
C ALA A 32 -6.51 -13.36 -0.87
N ARG A 33 -7.35 -12.34 -0.67
CA ARG A 33 -8.12 -12.15 0.57
C ARG A 33 -9.05 -13.33 0.82
N ASP A 34 -9.84 -13.69 -0.19
CA ASP A 34 -10.80 -14.81 -0.09
C ASP A 34 -10.09 -16.12 0.24
N ALA A 35 -8.98 -16.40 -0.45
CA ALA A 35 -8.20 -17.62 -0.23
C ALA A 35 -7.51 -17.68 1.15
N LEU A 36 -7.31 -16.54 1.81
CA LEU A 36 -6.60 -16.44 3.10
C LEU A 36 -7.51 -16.25 4.30
N ALA A 37 -8.81 -15.99 4.10
CA ALA A 37 -9.77 -15.74 5.18
C ALA A 37 -9.82 -16.87 6.23
N ALA A 38 -9.62 -18.13 5.79
CA ALA A 38 -9.62 -19.29 6.69
C ALA A 38 -8.26 -19.61 7.34
N GLY A 39 -7.18 -18.90 6.99
CA GLY A 39 -5.85 -19.14 7.59
C GLY A 39 -5.07 -20.31 7.04
N THR A 40 -5.15 -20.53 5.74
CA THR A 40 -4.50 -21.67 5.09
C THR A 40 -2.97 -21.57 5.16
N VAL A 41 -2.36 -22.67 5.61
CA VAL A 41 -0.91 -22.92 5.55
C VAL A 41 -0.70 -24.25 4.81
N PRO A 42 0.11 -24.31 3.76
CA PRO A 42 0.92 -23.22 3.19
C PRO A 42 0.07 -22.11 2.54
N VAL A 43 0.65 -20.91 2.40
CA VAL A 43 0.00 -19.78 1.75
C VAL A 43 -0.41 -20.17 0.31
N PRO A 44 -1.68 -19.95 -0.11
CA PRO A 44 -2.15 -20.31 -1.43
C PRO A 44 -1.36 -19.64 -2.56
N ALA A 45 -1.21 -20.34 -3.69
CA ALA A 45 -0.45 -19.84 -4.84
C ALA A 45 -0.95 -18.49 -5.38
N VAL A 46 -2.26 -18.24 -5.34
CA VAL A 46 -2.84 -16.95 -5.75
C VAL A 46 -2.36 -15.79 -4.87
N ALA A 47 -2.27 -16.00 -3.57
CA ALA A 47 -1.77 -15.01 -2.62
C ALA A 47 -0.26 -14.78 -2.79
N LEU A 48 0.51 -15.83 -3.05
CA LEU A 48 1.95 -15.69 -3.36
C LEU A 48 2.19 -14.88 -4.65
N ARG A 49 1.39 -15.11 -5.69
CA ARG A 49 1.46 -14.30 -6.93
C ARG A 49 1.10 -12.84 -6.68
N CYS A 50 0.04 -12.56 -5.92
CA CYS A 50 -0.32 -11.21 -5.51
C CYS A 50 0.84 -10.54 -4.77
N GLN A 51 1.37 -11.19 -3.75
CA GLN A 51 2.50 -10.73 -2.95
C GLN A 51 3.75 -10.42 -3.78
N GLN A 52 4.09 -11.27 -4.74
CA GLN A 52 5.21 -11.03 -5.66
C GLN A 52 4.98 -9.76 -6.49
N ARG A 53 3.78 -9.59 -7.07
CA ARG A 53 3.45 -8.39 -7.86
C ARG A 53 3.48 -7.12 -7.02
N VAL A 54 2.99 -7.16 -5.79
CA VAL A 54 3.04 -6.02 -4.86
C VAL A 54 4.48 -5.67 -4.50
N ALA A 55 5.31 -6.66 -4.18
CA ALA A 55 6.72 -6.43 -3.86
C ALA A 55 7.49 -5.84 -5.05
N THR A 56 7.26 -6.35 -6.25
CA THR A 56 7.81 -5.79 -7.50
C THR A 56 7.35 -4.36 -7.70
N ARG A 57 6.05 -4.07 -7.59
CA ARG A 57 5.51 -2.70 -7.73
C ARG A 57 6.17 -1.71 -6.77
N VAL A 58 6.34 -2.10 -5.51
CA VAL A 58 6.99 -1.23 -4.51
C VAL A 58 8.47 -0.99 -4.84
N ARG A 59 9.19 -2.05 -5.24
CA ARG A 59 10.59 -1.90 -5.65
C ARG A 59 10.71 -0.96 -6.84
N ASP A 60 9.93 -1.21 -7.89
CA ASP A 60 9.97 -0.43 -9.12
C ASP A 60 9.57 1.04 -8.86
N GLN A 61 8.58 1.29 -7.99
CA GLN A 61 8.21 2.65 -7.55
C GLN A 61 9.38 3.39 -6.90
N VAL A 62 10.07 2.74 -5.94
CA VAL A 62 11.16 3.40 -5.21
C VAL A 62 12.41 3.57 -6.07
N GLU A 63 12.65 2.65 -7.02
CA GLU A 63 13.72 2.78 -8.01
C GLU A 63 13.44 3.96 -8.97
N GLN A 64 12.20 4.14 -9.42
CA GLN A 64 11.80 5.27 -10.28
C GLN A 64 11.94 6.64 -9.61
N GLU A 65 11.76 6.73 -8.29
CA GLU A 65 11.98 7.98 -7.56
C GLU A 65 13.45 8.44 -7.57
N ALA A 66 14.39 7.55 -7.90
CA ALA A 66 15.83 7.78 -8.01
C ALA A 66 16.48 8.50 -6.80
N LYS A 67 15.80 8.48 -5.64
CA LYS A 67 16.23 9.13 -4.41
C LYS A 67 16.39 8.08 -3.33
N ASP A 68 17.59 7.92 -2.79
CA ASP A 68 17.78 7.09 -1.59
C ASP A 68 17.48 7.91 -0.34
N GLY A 69 17.05 7.23 0.73
CA GLY A 69 16.84 7.85 2.02
C GLY A 69 15.71 7.25 2.84
N ALA A 70 15.52 7.85 4.02
CA ALA A 70 14.58 7.36 5.00
C ALA A 70 13.13 7.60 4.59
N ARG A 71 12.28 6.60 4.77
CA ARG A 71 10.85 6.62 4.40
C ARG A 71 10.04 5.78 5.38
N LEU A 72 8.75 6.04 5.44
CA LEU A 72 7.79 5.11 6.02
C LEU A 72 7.26 4.17 4.91
N TYR A 73 6.86 2.98 5.32
CA TYR A 73 6.15 2.04 4.50
C TYR A 73 4.94 1.50 5.25
N VAL A 74 3.89 1.19 4.51
CA VAL A 74 2.65 0.60 4.98
C VAL A 74 2.47 -0.73 4.26
N LEU A 75 2.22 -1.81 4.99
CA LEU A 75 2.02 -3.16 4.44
C LEU A 75 0.64 -3.67 4.84
N ASP A 76 -0.16 -4.08 3.87
CA ASP A 76 -1.47 -4.69 4.07
C ASP A 76 -1.35 -6.22 3.94
N PHE A 77 -1.68 -6.93 5.01
CA PHE A 77 -1.61 -8.39 5.06
C PHE A 77 -3.01 -9.00 5.17
N ALA A 78 -3.35 -9.85 4.21
CA ALA A 78 -4.49 -10.76 4.29
C ALA A 78 -4.14 -11.99 5.13
N GLY A 79 -5.15 -12.56 5.77
CA GLY A 79 -5.07 -13.73 6.65
C GLY A 79 -6.35 -13.84 7.50
N PRO A 80 -6.38 -14.73 8.50
CA PRO A 80 -7.53 -14.92 9.40
C PRO A 80 -7.96 -13.66 10.16
N ALA A 81 -6.98 -12.83 10.50
CA ALA A 81 -7.17 -11.55 11.16
C ALA A 81 -6.37 -10.52 10.38
N PRO A 82 -6.95 -9.96 9.29
CA PRO A 82 -6.31 -8.98 8.43
C PRO A 82 -5.65 -7.88 9.24
N ARG A 83 -4.49 -7.42 8.77
CA ARG A 83 -3.73 -6.42 9.53
C ARG A 83 -2.91 -5.53 8.64
N VAL A 84 -2.83 -4.27 9.05
CA VAL A 84 -1.94 -3.29 8.43
C VAL A 84 -0.76 -3.03 9.34
N LYS A 85 0.43 -2.99 8.75
CA LYS A 85 1.68 -2.64 9.42
C LYS A 85 2.19 -1.32 8.92
N ILE A 86 2.58 -0.43 9.83
CA ILE A 86 3.42 0.74 9.52
C ILE A 86 4.84 0.45 10.00
N GLY A 87 5.84 0.80 9.20
CA GLY A 87 7.23 0.75 9.64
C GLY A 87 8.10 1.72 8.87
N ARG A 88 9.34 1.88 9.31
CA ARG A 88 10.33 2.72 8.63
C ARG A 88 11.48 1.96 7.97
N ALA A 89 11.98 2.52 6.88
CA ALA A 89 13.23 2.16 6.24
C ALA A 89 14.18 3.37 6.23
N ARG A 90 15.48 3.11 6.18
CA ARG A 90 16.53 4.16 6.18
C ARG A 90 17.11 4.41 4.78
N SER A 91 16.87 3.47 3.88
CA SER A 91 17.30 3.47 2.48
C SER A 91 16.44 2.48 1.69
N THR A 92 16.50 2.54 0.36
CA THR A 92 15.82 1.62 -0.56
C THR A 92 16.24 0.18 -0.31
N ALA A 93 17.55 -0.08 -0.18
CA ALA A 93 18.06 -1.42 0.11
C ALA A 93 17.57 -1.93 1.49
N HIS A 94 17.46 -1.04 2.48
CA HIS A 94 16.91 -1.41 3.79
C HIS A 94 15.41 -1.73 3.70
N LEU A 95 14.64 -0.98 2.91
CA LEU A 95 13.22 -1.24 2.67
C LEU A 95 13.00 -2.64 2.08
N VAL A 96 13.70 -2.97 1.00
CA VAL A 96 13.58 -4.27 0.32
C VAL A 96 13.88 -5.42 1.29
N ARG A 97 14.98 -5.32 2.06
CA ARG A 97 15.32 -6.32 3.09
C ARG A 97 14.23 -6.46 4.17
N ARG A 98 13.64 -5.34 4.62
CA ARG A 98 12.57 -5.38 5.63
C ARG A 98 11.30 -6.02 5.07
N ILE A 99 10.89 -5.66 3.85
CA ILE A 99 9.72 -6.28 3.21
C ILE A 99 9.95 -7.79 3.09
N GLN A 100 11.07 -8.24 2.51
CA GLN A 100 11.38 -9.67 2.38
C GLN A 100 11.38 -10.42 3.71
N ARG A 101 11.91 -9.79 4.78
CA ARG A 101 11.84 -10.35 6.13
C ARG A 101 10.38 -10.51 6.59
N HIS A 102 9.55 -9.47 6.45
CA HIS A 102 8.13 -9.54 6.82
C HIS A 102 7.39 -10.62 6.04
N LEU A 103 7.64 -10.75 4.73
CA LEU A 103 7.04 -11.80 3.90
C LEU A 103 7.35 -13.20 4.45
N ARG A 104 8.63 -13.46 4.76
CA ARG A 104 9.05 -14.76 5.33
C ARG A 104 8.43 -15.03 6.69
N GLU A 105 8.32 -14.02 7.54
CA GLU A 105 7.70 -14.15 8.87
C GLU A 105 6.19 -14.38 8.75
N LYS A 106 5.49 -13.58 7.94
CA LYS A 106 4.03 -13.62 7.79
C LYS A 106 3.54 -14.88 7.07
N ASN A 107 4.25 -15.33 6.03
CA ASN A 107 3.88 -16.55 5.32
C ASN A 107 3.87 -17.80 6.22
N LYS A 108 4.73 -17.87 7.24
CA LYS A 108 4.75 -18.98 8.22
C LYS A 108 3.46 -19.08 9.05
N HIS A 109 2.70 -17.99 9.12
CA HIS A 109 1.51 -17.87 9.93
C HIS A 109 0.23 -17.79 9.08
N GLY A 110 0.29 -18.12 7.79
CA GLY A 110 -0.87 -18.08 6.90
C GLY A 110 -1.30 -16.66 6.52
N TYR A 111 -0.35 -15.72 6.49
CA TYR A 111 -0.58 -14.35 6.02
C TYR A 111 0.19 -14.10 4.71
N ALA A 112 -0.35 -13.24 3.84
CA ALA A 112 0.37 -12.76 2.67
C ALA A 112 0.16 -11.26 2.45
N LEU A 113 1.17 -10.61 1.89
CA LEU A 113 1.11 -9.20 1.50
C LEU A 113 0.19 -9.03 0.29
N ILE A 114 -0.83 -8.20 0.43
CA ILE A 114 -1.82 -7.92 -0.62
C ILE A 114 -1.73 -6.48 -1.12
N ASP A 115 -1.28 -5.53 -0.31
CA ASP A 115 -0.94 -4.19 -0.77
C ASP A 115 0.25 -3.64 0.03
N ALA A 116 0.94 -2.65 -0.54
CA ALA A 116 2.02 -1.97 0.14
C ALA A 116 2.21 -0.56 -0.40
N ARG A 117 2.47 0.39 0.49
CA ARG A 117 2.65 1.80 0.15
C ARG A 117 3.90 2.32 0.79
N VAL A 118 4.52 3.31 0.16
CA VAL A 118 5.76 3.92 0.63
C VAL A 118 5.56 5.42 0.55
N THR A 119 5.90 6.12 1.63
CA THR A 119 5.82 7.57 1.67
C THR A 119 6.97 8.19 0.88
N PRO A 120 6.86 9.50 0.55
CA PRO A 120 8.04 10.28 0.22
C PRO A 120 9.13 10.21 1.30
N LEU A 121 10.32 10.73 0.97
CA LEU A 121 11.42 10.87 1.92
C LEU A 121 11.00 11.64 3.17
N ALA A 122 11.49 11.18 4.32
CA ALA A 122 11.24 11.74 5.63
C ALA A 122 12.55 12.24 6.24
N ALA A 123 12.62 13.54 6.57
CA ALA A 123 13.76 14.14 7.24
C ALA A 123 13.93 13.59 8.67
N ASP A 124 12.84 13.50 9.42
CA ASP A 124 12.78 12.82 10.73
C ASP A 124 11.82 11.63 10.68
N VAL A 125 12.30 10.53 10.07
CA VAL A 125 11.51 9.31 9.90
C VAL A 125 11.06 8.68 11.23
N VAL A 126 11.80 8.92 12.33
CA VAL A 126 11.49 8.33 13.64
C VAL A 126 10.30 9.05 14.25
N ARG A 127 10.29 10.38 14.25
CA ARG A 127 9.13 11.15 14.75
C ARG A 127 7.92 10.98 13.84
N ALA A 128 8.12 10.90 12.53
CA ALA A 128 7.05 10.61 11.57
C ALA A 128 6.38 9.26 11.88
N GLU A 129 7.15 8.19 12.04
CA GLU A 129 6.65 6.86 12.42
C GLU A 129 5.88 6.91 13.74
N GLN A 130 6.48 7.46 14.80
CA GLN A 130 5.84 7.55 16.11
C GLN A 130 4.52 8.33 16.07
N ARG A 131 4.41 9.35 15.22
CA ARG A 131 3.17 10.10 15.07
C ARG A 131 2.12 9.31 14.31
N ALA A 132 2.48 8.67 13.21
CA ALA A 132 1.59 7.79 12.44
C ALA A 132 1.04 6.65 13.31
N LEU A 133 1.92 5.98 14.07
CA LEU A 133 1.53 4.90 14.98
C LEU A 133 0.57 5.36 16.08
N ARG A 134 0.78 6.55 16.65
CA ARG A 134 -0.13 7.13 17.64
C ARG A 134 -1.52 7.37 17.05
N TRP A 135 -1.61 7.99 15.87
CA TRP A 135 -2.90 8.19 15.20
C TRP A 135 -3.60 6.88 14.88
N MET A 136 -2.87 5.89 14.34
CA MET A 136 -3.42 4.56 14.11
C MET A 136 -3.93 3.90 15.40
N SER A 137 -3.20 4.02 16.51
CA SER A 137 -3.62 3.42 17.79
C SER A 137 -4.88 4.06 18.40
N HIS A 138 -5.25 5.27 17.98
CA HIS A 138 -6.53 5.88 18.36
C HIS A 138 -7.70 5.39 17.50
N ALA A 139 -7.43 4.97 16.26
CA ALA A 139 -8.46 4.56 15.30
C ALA A 139 -8.68 3.03 15.26
N TYR A 140 -7.63 2.24 15.55
CA TYR A 140 -7.63 0.79 15.37
C TYR A 140 -7.04 0.05 16.56
N GLN A 141 -7.49 -1.18 16.74
CA GLN A 141 -6.93 -2.08 17.73
C GLN A 141 -5.50 -2.48 17.33
N VAL A 142 -4.56 -2.30 18.27
CA VAL A 142 -3.17 -2.73 18.09
C VAL A 142 -3.09 -4.25 18.27
N VAL A 143 -2.39 -4.94 17.35
CA VAL A 143 -2.11 -6.37 17.49
C VAL A 143 -1.30 -6.60 18.78
N PRO A 144 -1.66 -7.60 19.61
CA PRO A 144 -0.90 -7.91 20.82
C PRO A 144 0.60 -8.10 20.54
N ARG A 145 1.46 -7.61 21.45
CA ARG A 145 2.93 -7.76 21.42
C ARG A 145 3.65 -6.98 20.31
N THR A 146 2.96 -6.14 19.56
CA THR A 146 3.56 -5.19 18.61
C THR A 146 2.97 -3.81 18.82
N ARG A 147 3.70 -2.77 18.42
CA ARG A 147 3.21 -1.38 18.38
C ARG A 147 2.97 -0.86 16.97
N GLU A 148 3.26 -1.71 15.99
CA GLU A 148 3.39 -1.34 14.59
C GLU A 148 2.36 -2.04 13.68
N GLU A 149 1.52 -2.92 14.23
CA GLU A 149 0.48 -3.64 13.48
C GLU A 149 -0.89 -3.40 14.09
N PHE A 150 -1.89 -3.27 13.24
CA PHE A 150 -3.25 -2.90 13.59
C PHE A 150 -4.22 -3.88 12.94
N LEU A 151 -5.14 -4.44 13.74
CA LEU A 151 -6.14 -5.41 13.29
C LEU A 151 -7.25 -4.72 12.49
N ASP A 152 -7.69 -5.38 11.42
CA ASP A 152 -8.79 -4.97 10.54
C ASP A 152 -8.69 -3.51 10.07
N ALA A 153 -7.45 -3.02 10.01
CA ALA A 153 -7.15 -1.65 9.66
C ALA A 153 -7.22 -1.42 8.15
N ASP A 154 -7.57 -0.20 7.76
CA ASP A 154 -7.61 0.21 6.35
C ASP A 154 -6.22 0.72 5.92
N VAL A 155 -5.67 0.12 4.86
CA VAL A 155 -4.36 0.50 4.30
C VAL A 155 -4.34 1.95 3.81
N VAL A 156 -5.46 2.48 3.30
CA VAL A 156 -5.59 3.87 2.85
C VAL A 156 -5.50 4.83 4.03
N ILE A 157 -6.16 4.52 5.15
CA ILE A 157 -6.09 5.35 6.36
C ILE A 157 -4.67 5.32 6.95
N ALA A 158 -4.05 4.15 7.00
CA ALA A 158 -2.67 4.01 7.46
C ALA A 158 -1.67 4.80 6.58
N ASP A 159 -1.87 4.79 5.27
CA ASP A 159 -1.10 5.59 4.30
C ASP A 159 -1.28 7.08 4.51
N ILE A 160 -2.51 7.55 4.74
CA ILE A 160 -2.79 8.95 5.08
C ILE A 160 -2.04 9.35 6.37
N TYR A 161 -2.12 8.54 7.43
CA TYR A 161 -1.41 8.85 8.68
C TYR A 161 0.11 8.78 8.55
N ALA A 162 0.64 7.86 7.74
CA ALA A 162 2.06 7.80 7.42
C ALA A 162 2.49 9.08 6.66
N GLY A 163 1.74 9.47 5.63
CA GLY A 163 1.99 10.68 4.84
C GLY A 163 1.92 11.96 5.66
N LEU A 164 0.89 12.11 6.51
CA LEU A 164 0.77 13.24 7.46
C LEU A 164 1.92 13.27 8.47
N GLY A 165 2.40 12.10 8.88
CA GLY A 165 3.57 11.98 9.75
C GLY A 165 4.81 12.55 9.07
N VAL A 166 5.06 12.17 7.83
CA VAL A 166 6.18 12.68 7.03
C VAL A 166 6.04 14.19 6.78
N PHE A 167 4.87 14.64 6.33
CA PHE A 167 4.60 16.05 6.04
C PHE A 167 4.87 16.96 7.25
N ARG A 168 4.49 16.52 8.46
CA ARG A 168 4.66 17.30 9.69
C ARG A 168 6.12 17.55 10.06
N PHE A 169 7.03 16.65 9.69
CA PHE A 169 8.43 16.68 10.13
C PHE A 169 9.44 16.85 9.00
N ASN A 170 8.96 17.02 7.76
CA ASN A 170 9.81 17.52 6.69
C ASN A 170 9.91 19.04 6.82
N PRO A 171 11.12 19.61 6.76
CA PRO A 171 11.26 21.06 6.65
C PRO A 171 10.50 21.51 5.40
N HIS A 172 9.57 22.45 5.56
CA HIS A 172 8.93 23.13 4.44
C HIS A 172 9.97 24.07 3.81
N GLU A 173 10.97 23.52 3.11
CA GLU A 173 11.71 24.31 2.13
C GLU A 173 10.70 24.63 1.01
N GLU A 174 10.16 25.85 1.07
CA GLU A 174 9.32 26.49 0.06
C GLU A 174 8.16 25.63 -0.50
N PHE A 175 7.04 25.60 0.23
CA PHE A 175 5.73 25.45 -0.40
C PHE A 175 5.35 26.75 -1.13
N ALA A 176 6.09 27.08 -2.20
CA ALA A 176 5.64 27.98 -3.26
C ALA A 176 4.90 27.14 -4.31
N GLY A 177 3.79 26.50 -3.93
CA GLY A 177 2.98 25.74 -4.88
C GLY A 177 1.84 24.96 -4.21
N PRO A 178 0.67 24.82 -4.86
CA PRO A 178 -0.45 24.10 -4.30
C PRO A 178 -0.11 22.61 -4.11
N VAL A 179 -0.42 22.10 -2.91
CA VAL A 179 -0.37 20.66 -2.59
C VAL A 179 -1.26 19.91 -3.58
N PRO A 180 -0.74 19.01 -4.43
CA PRO A 180 -1.60 18.19 -5.25
C PRO A 180 -2.21 17.10 -4.37
N LEU A 181 -3.43 17.33 -3.90
CA LEU A 181 -4.32 16.26 -3.48
C LEU A 181 -4.61 15.40 -4.71
N ARG A 182 -3.83 14.34 -4.94
CA ARG A 182 -4.18 13.29 -5.91
C ARG A 182 -5.33 12.46 -5.34
N LEU A 183 -6.53 13.04 -5.36
CA LEU A 183 -7.77 12.29 -5.35
C LEU A 183 -7.87 11.63 -6.73
N GLY A 184 -7.66 10.32 -6.77
CA GLY A 184 -7.86 9.55 -7.99
C GLY A 184 -9.33 9.51 -8.36
N HIS A 185 -9.76 10.37 -9.28
CA HIS A 185 -10.87 10.09 -10.19
C HIS A 185 -10.72 10.90 -11.50
N PRO A 186 -11.03 10.29 -12.66
CA PRO A 186 -10.95 10.97 -13.94
C PRO A 186 -12.22 11.82 -14.14
N HIS A 187 -12.03 13.00 -14.74
CA HIS A 187 -13.06 14.00 -15.06
C HIS A 187 -13.68 14.77 -13.89
N ARG A 188 -13.02 15.86 -13.50
CA ARG A 188 -13.61 17.21 -13.48
C ARG A 188 -12.51 18.25 -13.29
N GLN A 189 -12.65 19.38 -13.97
CA GLN A 189 -11.70 20.48 -13.96
C GLN A 189 -11.40 20.96 -12.53
N PRO A 190 -10.16 21.41 -12.24
CA PRO A 190 -9.82 21.95 -10.93
C PRO A 190 -10.60 23.26 -10.70
N LEU A 191 -11.31 23.32 -9.58
CA LEU A 191 -11.90 24.57 -9.09
C LEU A 191 -10.74 25.46 -8.61
N VAL A 192 -10.43 26.51 -9.36
CA VAL A 192 -9.46 27.54 -8.96
C VAL A 192 -10.15 28.43 -7.93
N VAL A 193 -9.70 28.35 -6.67
CA VAL A 193 -10.05 29.35 -5.65
C VAL A 193 -8.90 30.36 -5.61
N PRO A 194 -9.14 31.65 -5.94
CA PRO A 194 -8.07 32.65 -5.90
C PRO A 194 -7.63 32.94 -4.47
N ALA A 195 -6.32 32.95 -4.27
CA ALA A 195 -5.66 33.37 -3.05
C ALA A 195 -5.77 34.90 -2.90
N ALA A 196 -6.87 35.38 -2.33
CA ALA A 196 -6.97 36.72 -1.79
C ALA A 196 -7.69 36.63 -0.45
N HIS A 197 -7.13 37.32 0.55
CA HIS A 197 -7.50 37.32 1.97
C HIS A 197 -6.87 36.19 2.80
N LEU A 198 -5.65 36.45 3.31
CA LEU A 198 -5.31 36.33 4.74
C LEU A 198 -3.85 36.81 4.95
N CYS A 199 -3.64 38.12 4.83
CA CYS A 199 -2.57 38.92 5.43
C CYS A 199 -2.98 40.40 5.26
N PRO A 200 -3.17 41.17 6.35
CA PRO A 200 -2.08 41.97 6.92
C PRO A 200 -2.12 41.97 8.47
N GLY A 201 -1.10 42.31 9.24
CA GLY A 201 0.22 42.83 8.96
C GLY A 201 1.04 42.81 10.26
N ARG A 202 2.36 42.76 10.11
CA ARG A 202 3.32 43.12 11.17
C ARG A 202 3.18 44.61 11.47
N VAL A 203 3.04 44.97 12.74
CA VAL A 203 3.49 46.28 13.23
C VAL A 203 4.55 46.02 14.29
N ALA A 204 5.69 46.67 14.09
CA ALA A 204 6.81 46.72 15.02
C ALA A 204 6.65 47.92 15.97
N GLY A 205 7.06 47.76 17.23
CA GLY A 205 7.70 48.80 18.04
C GLY A 205 6.85 49.65 19.03
N GLN A 206 7.45 49.83 20.23
CA GLN A 206 7.20 50.81 21.33
C GLN A 206 6.02 50.48 22.26
N TRP A 207 6.13 50.36 23.59
CA TRP A 207 7.12 50.73 24.61
C TRP A 207 7.43 49.56 25.56
#